data_AF-A0A7Y4WKQ8-F1
#
_entry.id   AF-A0A7Y4WKQ8-F1
#
_cell.length_a   1.000
_cell.length_b   1.000
_cell.length_c   1.000
_cell.angle_alpha   90.00
_cell.angle_beta   90.00
_cell.angle_gamma   90.00
#
_symmetry.space_group_name_H-M   'P 1'
#
loop_
_entity.id
_entity.type
_entity.pdbx_description
1 polymer ?
#
loop_
_entity_poly.entity_id
_entity_poly.type
_entity_poly.pdbx_seq_one_letter_code
_entity_poly.pdbx_strand_id
1 'polypeptide(L)'
;MLPAFLLCSALAGATVTLPVEAKVKGTEIELGELCLVAGLDGELVARLRAFELGYAPAPGFSRLLTAERIRAELAKALPGIEILVTGERACRVWPAIEEIAPAVIESAARTELLRNSSGQEATFTLAESISPVKVPLGERGSAIHARITPGDLKSGVVGVPVEVLVDGAHGSREH
;
A
#
# COMPACT_ATOMS: atom_id res chain seq x y z
N MET A 1 9.65 37.00 -7.37
CA MET A 1 8.64 36.89 -8.44
C MET A 1 7.79 35.66 -8.12
N LEU A 2 6.58 35.83 -7.58
CA LEU A 2 5.61 34.75 -7.42
C LEU A 2 4.85 34.59 -8.73
N PRO A 3 4.64 33.38 -9.28
CA PRO A 3 3.66 33.20 -10.34
C PRO A 3 2.28 33.15 -9.71
N ALA A 4 1.44 34.11 -10.11
CA ALA A 4 0.00 34.08 -9.93
C ALA A 4 -0.57 32.91 -10.75
N PHE A 5 -0.98 31.84 -10.08
CA PHE A 5 -1.77 30.77 -10.66
C PHE A 5 -3.18 30.85 -10.07
N LEU A 6 -3.92 31.89 -10.43
CA LEU A 6 -5.34 32.02 -10.07
C LEU A 6 -6.19 32.21 -11.33
N LEU A 7 -7.21 31.37 -11.39
CA LEU A 7 -8.50 31.52 -12.06
C LEU A 7 -8.53 31.42 -13.58
N CYS A 8 -8.73 30.19 -14.06
CA CYS A 8 -9.66 29.95 -15.16
C CYS A 8 -10.30 28.55 -14.99
N SER A 9 -11.15 28.39 -13.97
CA SER A 9 -11.81 27.11 -13.63
C SER A 9 -13.35 27.20 -13.67
N ALA A 10 -13.92 28.15 -14.42
CA ALA A 10 -15.33 28.50 -14.28
C ALA A 10 -16.32 27.59 -15.03
N LEU A 11 -15.89 26.56 -15.77
CA LEU A 11 -16.79 25.60 -16.44
C LEU A 11 -16.70 24.16 -15.92
N ALA A 12 -15.56 23.74 -15.38
CA ALA A 12 -15.42 22.37 -14.88
C ALA A 12 -16.05 22.23 -13.49
N GLY A 13 -16.81 21.16 -13.27
CA GLY A 13 -17.35 20.82 -11.94
C GLY A 13 -16.24 20.50 -10.93
N ALA A 14 -15.11 19.99 -11.42
CA ALA A 14 -13.90 19.76 -10.63
C ALA A 14 -12.63 19.78 -11.50
N THR A 15 -11.49 20.04 -10.86
CA THR A 15 -10.14 19.94 -11.44
C THR A 15 -9.31 18.91 -10.69
N VAL A 16 -8.59 18.08 -11.44
CA VAL A 16 -7.70 17.03 -10.98
C VAL A 16 -6.30 17.36 -11.52
N THR A 17 -5.34 17.67 -10.64
CA THR A 17 -3.98 18.06 -11.04
C THR A 17 -2.98 16.95 -10.76
N LEU A 18 -2.53 16.28 -11.83
CA LEU A 18 -1.66 15.13 -11.78
C LEU A 18 -0.19 15.53 -11.58
N PRO A 19 0.52 14.99 -10.58
CA PRO A 19 1.96 15.22 -10.40
C PRO A 19 2.80 14.25 -11.25
N VAL A 20 4.11 14.51 -11.31
CA VAL A 20 5.08 13.62 -12.00
C VAL A 20 5.21 12.27 -11.30
N GLU A 21 5.19 12.27 -9.97
CA GLU A 21 5.28 11.07 -9.14
C GLU A 21 4.37 11.19 -7.90
N ALA A 22 3.89 10.06 -7.41
CA ALA A 22 3.10 9.96 -6.19
C ALA A 22 3.42 8.67 -5.42
N LYS A 23 3.18 8.68 -4.11
CA LYS A 23 3.26 7.51 -3.24
C LYS A 23 1.88 7.23 -2.68
N VAL A 24 1.41 5.99 -2.82
CA VAL A 24 0.09 5.54 -2.38
C VAL A 24 0.21 4.55 -1.24
N LYS A 25 -0.77 4.52 -0.34
CA LYS A 25 -0.82 3.55 0.75
C LYS A 25 -1.78 2.42 0.41
N GLY A 26 -1.78 1.37 1.25
CA GLY A 26 -2.70 0.25 1.09
C GLY A 26 -2.49 -0.54 -0.20
N THR A 27 -3.56 -1.21 -0.64
CA THR A 27 -3.54 -2.11 -1.80
C THR A 27 -4.14 -1.50 -3.06
N GLU A 28 -4.79 -0.35 -2.96
CA GLU A 28 -5.53 0.31 -4.04
C GLU A 28 -5.04 1.74 -4.24
N ILE A 29 -5.20 2.25 -5.45
CA ILE A 29 -4.81 3.61 -5.81
C ILE A 29 -6.08 4.46 -5.81
N GLU A 30 -6.23 5.29 -4.79
CA GLU A 30 -7.26 6.33 -4.80
C GLU A 30 -6.75 7.59 -5.51
N LEU A 31 -7.63 8.24 -6.27
CA LEU A 31 -7.30 9.48 -6.98
C LEU A 31 -6.87 10.59 -6.00
N GLY A 32 -7.45 10.64 -4.80
CA GLY A 32 -7.12 11.62 -3.77
C GLY A 32 -5.71 11.48 -3.19
N GLU A 33 -5.14 10.27 -3.20
CA GLU A 33 -3.74 10.05 -2.81
C GLU A 33 -2.78 10.41 -3.93
N LEU A 34 -3.21 10.21 -5.17
CA LEU A 34 -2.40 10.43 -6.37
C LEU A 34 -2.20 11.91 -6.68
N CYS A 35 -3.25 12.74 -6.51
CA CYS A 35 -3.30 14.05 -7.13
C CYS A 35 -4.15 15.07 -6.35
N LEU A 36 -3.96 16.35 -6.67
CA LEU A 36 -4.77 17.40 -6.08
C LEU A 36 -6.14 17.46 -6.76
N VAL A 37 -7.19 17.22 -5.97
CA VAL A 37 -8.58 17.34 -6.39
C VAL A 37 -9.20 18.60 -5.78
N ALA A 38 -9.68 19.50 -6.63
CA ALA A 38 -10.33 20.75 -6.27
C ALA A 38 -11.65 20.93 -7.04
N GLY A 39 -12.63 21.59 -6.44
CA GLY A 39 -13.95 21.83 -7.05
C GLY A 39 -14.81 22.66 -6.12
N LEU A 40 -15.93 23.17 -6.64
CA LEU A 40 -16.88 23.96 -5.84
C LEU A 40 -17.86 23.08 -5.06
N ASP A 41 -18.20 21.92 -5.62
CA ASP A 41 -19.06 20.93 -4.98
C ASP A 41 -18.22 19.98 -4.10
N GLY A 42 -18.38 20.09 -2.79
CA GLY A 42 -17.67 19.26 -1.81
C GLY A 42 -18.02 17.78 -1.89
N GLU A 43 -19.25 17.41 -2.27
CA GLU A 43 -19.66 16.02 -2.40
C GLU A 43 -19.00 15.38 -3.62
N LEU A 44 -18.98 16.09 -4.75
CA LEU A 44 -18.25 15.67 -5.95
C LEU A 44 -16.75 15.52 -5.66
N VAL A 45 -16.14 16.49 -4.97
CA VAL A 45 -14.71 16.43 -4.61
C VAL A 45 -14.42 15.22 -3.72
N ALA A 46 -15.28 14.92 -2.74
CA ALA A 46 -15.11 13.74 -1.88
C ALA A 46 -15.21 12.44 -2.69
N ARG A 47 -16.21 12.34 -3.57
CA ARG A 47 -16.38 11.18 -4.47
C ARG A 47 -15.20 11.00 -5.41
N LEU A 48 -14.65 12.09 -5.94
CA LEU A 48 -13.47 12.05 -6.79
C LEU A 48 -12.25 11.60 -6.01
N ARG A 49 -12.05 12.06 -4.77
CA ARG A 49 -10.90 11.65 -3.95
C ARG A 49 -10.92 10.15 -3.66
N ALA A 50 -12.08 9.60 -3.34
CA ALA A 50 -12.26 8.16 -3.09
C ALA A 50 -12.39 7.32 -4.39
N PHE A 51 -12.13 7.90 -5.57
CA PHE A 51 -12.24 7.17 -6.82
C PHE A 51 -11.04 6.22 -7.01
N GLU A 52 -11.31 4.92 -7.08
CA GLU A 52 -10.29 3.88 -7.26
C GLU A 52 -9.83 3.76 -8.74
N LEU A 53 -8.52 3.82 -8.95
CA LEU A 53 -7.84 3.63 -10.25
C LEU A 53 -7.25 2.21 -10.41
N GLY A 54 -7.65 1.32 -9.50
CA GLY A 54 -7.21 -0.08 -9.38
C GLY A 54 -6.02 -0.25 -8.42
N TYR A 55 -5.38 -1.42 -8.50
CA TYR A 55 -4.39 -1.83 -7.49
C TYR A 55 -3.08 -1.03 -7.50
N ALA A 56 -2.54 -0.86 -6.29
CA ALA A 56 -1.20 -0.33 -6.04
C ALA A 56 -0.12 -1.28 -6.57
N PRO A 57 1.00 -0.78 -7.10
CA PRO A 57 2.12 -1.61 -7.51
C PRO A 57 2.72 -2.38 -6.31
N ALA A 58 3.25 -3.58 -6.57
CA ALA A 58 3.97 -4.35 -5.56
C ALA A 58 5.24 -3.62 -5.08
N PRO A 59 5.71 -3.86 -3.84
CA PRO A 59 6.96 -3.29 -3.34
C PRO A 59 8.14 -3.53 -4.30
N GLY A 60 8.89 -2.47 -4.60
CA GLY A 60 10.01 -2.50 -5.56
C GLY A 60 9.61 -2.23 -7.02
N PHE A 61 8.32 -2.16 -7.33
CA PHE A 61 7.80 -1.80 -8.65
C PHE A 61 7.14 -0.43 -8.63
N SER A 62 6.96 0.15 -9.83
CA SER A 62 6.16 1.35 -10.03
C SER A 62 5.14 1.12 -11.14
N ARG A 63 4.06 1.90 -11.13
CA ARG A 63 3.03 1.90 -12.17
C ARG A 63 2.94 3.26 -12.81
N LEU A 64 2.83 3.31 -14.13
CA LEU A 64 2.59 4.56 -14.84
C LEU A 64 1.09 4.74 -15.09
N LEU A 65 0.51 5.83 -14.59
CA LEU A 65 -0.87 6.23 -14.88
C LEU A 65 -0.87 7.47 -15.76
N THR A 66 -1.50 7.39 -16.93
CA THR A 66 -1.58 8.51 -17.87
C THR A 66 -2.81 9.37 -17.59
N ALA A 67 -2.69 10.68 -17.81
CA ALA A 67 -3.82 11.60 -17.67
C ALA A 67 -4.98 11.23 -18.61
N GLU A 68 -4.69 10.67 -19.79
CA GLU A 68 -5.70 10.18 -20.73
C GLU A 68 -6.51 9.01 -20.16
N ARG A 69 -5.82 8.04 -19.55
CA ARG A 69 -6.48 6.92 -18.89
C ARG A 69 -7.37 7.41 -17.74
N ILE A 70 -6.86 8.30 -16.90
CA ILE A 70 -7.62 8.86 -15.78
C ILE A 70 -8.87 9.59 -16.29
N ARG A 71 -8.74 10.43 -17.34
CA ARG A 71 -9.90 11.07 -17.98
C ARG A 71 -10.93 10.07 -18.47
N ALA A 72 -10.49 9.00 -19.14
CA ALA A 72 -11.39 7.97 -19.67
C ALA A 72 -12.13 7.21 -18.56
N GLU A 73 -11.43 6.83 -17.47
CA GLU A 73 -12.03 6.16 -16.32
C GLU A 73 -13.04 7.07 -15.61
N LEU A 74 -12.69 8.35 -15.40
CA LEU A 74 -13.59 9.34 -14.79
C LEU A 74 -14.82 9.64 -15.65
N ALA A 75 -14.65 9.84 -16.96
CA ALA A 75 -15.76 10.09 -17.87
C ALA A 75 -16.73 8.90 -17.94
N LYS A 76 -16.22 7.68 -17.82
CA LYS A 76 -17.03 6.46 -17.74
C LYS A 76 -17.80 6.36 -16.43
N ALA A 77 -17.16 6.68 -15.30
CA ALA A 77 -17.75 6.54 -13.98
C ALA A 77 -18.72 7.68 -13.61
N LEU A 78 -18.48 8.88 -14.14
CA LEU A 78 -19.21 10.11 -13.84
C LEU A 78 -19.71 10.76 -15.13
N PRO A 79 -20.64 10.10 -15.86
CA PRO A 79 -21.14 10.64 -17.11
C PRO A 79 -21.86 11.98 -16.89
N GLY A 80 -21.57 12.96 -17.74
CA GLY A 80 -22.19 14.29 -17.70
C GLY A 80 -21.55 15.28 -16.71
N ILE A 81 -20.51 14.86 -15.98
CA ILE A 81 -19.73 15.77 -15.13
C ILE A 81 -18.48 16.21 -15.87
N GLU A 82 -18.30 17.51 -16.04
CA GLU A 82 -17.08 18.06 -16.63
C GLU A 82 -15.94 18.07 -15.60
N ILE A 83 -14.97 17.17 -15.77
CA ILE A 83 -13.80 17.06 -14.90
C ILE A 83 -12.55 17.39 -15.72
N LEU A 84 -11.86 18.45 -15.31
CA LEU A 84 -10.63 18.90 -15.97
C LEU A 84 -9.42 18.18 -15.36
N VAL A 85 -8.71 17.38 -16.15
CA VAL A 85 -7.44 16.75 -15.73
C VAL A 85 -6.25 17.52 -16.29
N THR A 86 -5.51 18.19 -15.41
CA THR A 86 -4.36 19.07 -15.67
C THR A 86 -3.08 18.55 -15.02
N GLY A 87 -1.96 19.27 -15.20
CA GLY A 87 -0.65 18.89 -14.68
C GLY A 87 0.11 18.01 -15.67
N GLU A 88 0.77 16.98 -15.17
CA GLU A 88 1.60 16.10 -15.97
C GLU A 88 0.80 15.17 -16.88
N ARG A 89 1.41 14.73 -17.99
CA ARG A 89 0.79 13.78 -18.92
C ARG A 89 0.69 12.37 -18.36
N ALA A 90 1.56 12.04 -17.40
CA ALA A 90 1.58 10.78 -16.70
C ALA A 90 2.19 10.95 -15.31
N CYS A 91 1.74 10.11 -14.38
CA CYS A 91 2.25 10.01 -13.01
C CYS A 91 2.87 8.63 -12.80
N ARG A 92 4.10 8.60 -12.26
CA ARG A 92 4.68 7.37 -11.73
C ARG A 92 4.23 7.16 -10.29
N VAL A 93 3.48 6.09 -10.09
CA VAL A 93 2.96 5.69 -8.79
C VAL A 93 3.90 4.67 -8.17
N TRP A 94 4.29 4.95 -6.94
CA TRP A 94 5.08 4.06 -6.09
C TRP A 94 4.24 3.62 -4.90
N PRO A 95 4.41 2.39 -4.40
CA PRO A 95 3.81 2.02 -3.13
C PRO A 95 4.60 2.70 -2.01
N ALA A 96 3.91 3.27 -1.03
CA ALA A 96 4.49 3.52 0.27
C ALA A 96 4.80 2.15 0.89
N ILE A 97 6.01 2.00 1.43
CA ILE A 97 6.50 0.74 1.97
C ILE A 97 6.83 0.88 3.44
N GLU A 98 6.57 -0.18 4.18
CA GLU A 98 7.09 -0.42 5.52
C GLU A 98 8.15 -1.53 5.44
N GLU A 99 9.24 -1.36 6.17
CA GLU A 99 10.27 -2.39 6.31
C GLU A 99 10.14 -3.06 7.68
N ILE A 100 9.87 -4.36 7.66
CA ILE A 100 9.82 -5.20 8.85
C ILE A 100 11.23 -5.63 9.21
N ALA A 101 11.73 -5.13 10.33
CA ALA A 101 13.08 -5.42 10.80
C ALA A 101 13.24 -6.90 11.19
N PRO A 102 14.43 -7.51 10.95
CA PRO A 102 14.71 -8.91 11.29
C PRO A 102 14.42 -9.26 12.75
N ALA A 103 14.70 -8.34 13.69
CA ALA A 103 14.47 -8.53 15.11
C ALA A 103 12.98 -8.74 15.46
N VAL A 104 12.07 -8.12 14.71
CA VAL A 104 10.62 -8.27 14.94
C VAL A 104 10.16 -9.65 14.46
N ILE A 105 10.66 -10.10 13.31
CA ILE A 105 10.41 -11.44 12.75
C ILE A 105 10.94 -12.51 13.71
N GLU A 106 12.18 -12.36 14.18
CA GLU A 106 12.78 -13.27 15.16
C GLU A 106 11.96 -13.32 16.44
N SER A 107 11.55 -12.17 16.98
CA SER A 107 10.76 -12.09 18.20
C SER A 107 9.43 -12.84 18.06
N ALA A 108 8.73 -12.68 16.92
CA ALA A 108 7.49 -13.39 16.63
C ALA A 108 7.72 -14.92 16.57
N ALA A 109 8.74 -15.37 15.84
CA ALA A 109 9.10 -16.77 15.72
C ALA A 109 9.49 -17.38 17.08
N ARG A 110 10.31 -16.67 17.86
CA ARG A 110 10.76 -17.09 19.19
C ARG A 110 9.59 -17.21 20.16
N THR A 111 8.66 -16.28 20.12
CA THR A 111 7.46 -16.33 20.97
C THR A 111 6.62 -17.57 20.64
N GLU A 112 6.48 -17.92 19.36
CA GLU A 112 5.76 -19.12 18.94
C GLU A 112 6.48 -20.41 19.34
N LEU A 113 7.81 -20.47 19.21
CA LEU A 113 8.61 -21.59 19.68
C LEU A 113 8.45 -21.82 21.19
N LEU A 114 8.54 -20.75 21.99
CA LEU A 114 8.37 -20.82 23.44
C LEU A 114 6.97 -21.28 23.86
N ARG A 115 5.93 -20.86 23.13
CA ARG A 115 4.56 -21.35 23.35
C ARG A 115 4.45 -22.86 23.11
N ASN A 116 5.07 -23.35 22.04
CA ASN A 116 5.00 -24.76 21.64
C ASN A 116 5.98 -25.66 22.41
N SER A 117 6.99 -25.10 23.09
CA SER A 117 7.93 -25.83 23.94
C SER A 117 7.60 -25.75 25.43
N SER A 118 6.38 -25.29 25.79
CA SER A 118 5.99 -25.14 27.20
C SER A 118 6.10 -26.49 27.94
N GLY A 119 6.79 -26.49 29.09
CA GLY A 119 7.06 -27.71 29.87
C GLY A 119 8.31 -28.49 29.46
N GLN A 120 9.09 -28.01 28.49
CA GLN A 120 10.39 -28.56 28.11
C GLN A 120 11.50 -27.50 28.28
N GLU A 121 12.67 -27.89 28.78
CA GLU A 121 13.86 -27.04 28.69
C GLU A 121 14.36 -27.05 27.24
N ALA A 122 14.23 -25.92 26.56
CA ALA A 122 14.65 -25.77 25.18
C ALA A 122 15.43 -24.47 24.98
N THR A 123 16.48 -24.53 24.17
CA THR A 123 17.28 -23.38 23.77
C THR A 123 17.17 -23.19 22.27
N PHE A 124 16.92 -21.96 21.83
CA PHE A 124 16.74 -21.63 20.41
C PHE A 124 17.77 -20.60 19.97
N THR A 125 18.50 -20.93 18.91
CA THR A 125 19.42 -20.05 18.20
C THR A 125 19.02 -19.99 16.73
N LEU A 126 19.26 -18.85 16.08
CA LEU A 126 19.05 -18.73 14.64
C LEU A 126 20.03 -19.64 13.90
N ALA A 127 19.50 -20.46 13.00
CA ALA A 127 20.32 -21.26 12.08
C ALA A 127 20.85 -20.40 10.92
N GLU A 128 20.06 -19.41 10.49
CA GLU A 128 20.37 -18.50 9.39
C GLU A 128 19.96 -17.07 9.77
N SER A 129 20.61 -16.08 9.14
CA SER A 129 20.26 -14.67 9.32
C SER A 129 18.95 -14.34 8.63
N ILE A 130 18.06 -13.62 9.32
CA ILE A 130 16.80 -13.16 8.76
C ILE A 130 17.04 -11.85 8.00
N SER A 131 16.58 -11.77 6.74
CA SER A 131 16.58 -10.54 5.96
C SER A 131 15.36 -9.66 6.28
N PRO A 132 15.47 -8.32 6.19
CA PRO A 132 14.31 -7.45 6.32
C PRO A 132 13.28 -7.73 5.21
N VAL A 133 11.99 -7.58 5.55
CA VAL A 133 10.88 -7.79 4.59
C VAL A 133 10.22 -6.45 4.30
N LYS A 134 10.03 -6.12 3.02
CA LYS A 134 9.32 -4.92 2.59
C LYS A 134 7.88 -5.25 2.25
N VAL A 135 6.95 -4.58 2.92
CA VAL A 135 5.51 -4.73 2.68
C VAL A 135 4.89 -3.38 2.33
N PRO A 136 3.73 -3.34 1.66
CA PRO A 136 2.98 -2.10 1.51
C PRO A 136 2.67 -1.49 2.88
N LEU A 137 2.77 -0.18 2.99
CA LEU A 137 2.35 0.54 4.18
C LEU A 137 0.83 0.52 4.25
N GLY A 138 0.29 -0.25 5.20
CA GLY A 138 -1.15 -0.33 5.45
C GLY A 138 -1.70 0.95 6.09
N GLU A 139 -3.00 1.18 5.92
CA GLU A 139 -3.71 2.27 6.60
C GLU A 139 -3.86 2.05 8.12
N ARG A 140 -4.06 0.78 8.51
CA ARG A 140 -4.23 0.31 9.89
C ARG A 140 -2.94 -0.30 10.45
N GLY A 141 -1.88 -0.36 9.64
CA GLY A 141 -0.58 -0.92 9.98
C GLY A 141 -0.44 -2.41 9.62
N SER A 142 0.76 -2.94 9.87
CA SER A 142 1.08 -4.35 9.67
C SER A 142 1.01 -5.15 10.97
N ALA A 143 0.64 -6.42 10.88
CA ALA A 143 0.61 -7.36 11.99
C ALA A 143 1.40 -8.62 11.63
N ILE A 144 2.21 -9.12 12.56
CA ILE A 144 3.09 -10.27 12.35
C ILE A 144 2.57 -11.46 13.12
N HIS A 145 2.39 -12.58 12.43
CA HIS A 145 1.91 -13.83 13.01
C HIS A 145 2.90 -14.95 12.70
N ALA A 146 3.31 -15.68 13.73
CA ALA A 146 4.07 -16.91 13.57
C ALA A 146 3.21 -18.08 14.03
N ARG A 147 3.20 -19.17 13.27
CA ARG A 147 2.44 -20.37 13.62
C ARG A 147 3.25 -21.62 13.31
N ILE A 148 3.39 -22.49 14.30
CA ILE A 148 3.98 -23.81 14.15
C ILE A 148 2.86 -24.85 14.34
N THR A 149 2.85 -25.91 13.55
CA THR A 149 1.90 -27.01 13.78
C THR A 149 2.34 -27.80 15.02
N PRO A 150 1.44 -28.10 15.96
CA PRO A 150 1.77 -28.95 17.10
C PRO A 150 2.35 -30.30 16.62
N GLY A 151 3.53 -30.67 17.12
CA GLY A 151 4.25 -31.89 16.72
C GLY A 151 5.36 -31.70 15.68
N ASP A 152 5.45 -30.52 15.06
CA ASP A 152 6.57 -30.17 14.17
C ASP A 152 7.85 -29.81 14.94
N LEU A 153 7.73 -29.52 16.24
CA LEU A 153 8.86 -29.20 17.10
C LEU A 153 9.65 -30.46 17.43
N LYS A 154 10.78 -30.64 16.74
CA LYS A 154 11.75 -31.71 16.96
C LYS A 154 13.12 -31.11 17.27
N SER A 155 13.99 -31.87 17.92
CA SER A 155 15.39 -31.48 18.07
C SER A 155 16.06 -31.35 16.70
N GLY A 156 16.77 -30.24 16.47
CA GLY A 156 17.45 -29.96 15.20
C GLY A 156 17.00 -28.64 14.60
N VAL A 157 17.17 -28.50 13.28
CA VAL A 157 16.73 -27.30 12.54
C VAL A 157 15.23 -27.40 12.28
N VAL A 158 14.49 -26.37 12.71
CA VAL A 158 13.04 -26.27 12.54
C VAL A 158 12.73 -24.96 11.81
N GLY A 159 11.91 -25.04 10.76
CA GLY A 159 11.38 -23.86 10.10
C GLY A 159 10.18 -23.30 10.87
N VAL A 160 10.18 -22.00 11.12
CA VAL A 160 9.06 -21.30 11.75
C VAL A 160 8.42 -20.35 10.72
N PRO A 161 7.25 -20.70 10.16
CA PRO A 161 6.53 -19.81 9.27
C PRO A 161 6.15 -18.51 9.98
N VAL A 162 6.51 -17.37 9.38
CA VAL A 162 6.13 -16.03 9.83
C VAL A 162 5.40 -15.31 8.70
N GLU A 163 4.18 -14.87 8.97
CA GLU A 163 3.30 -14.15 8.07
C GLU A 163 3.22 -12.68 8.49
N VAL A 164 3.29 -11.78 7.49
CA VAL A 164 3.02 -10.35 7.68
C VAL A 164 1.69 -10.02 7.02
N LEU A 165 0.73 -9.58 7.83
CA LEU A 165 -0.59 -9.16 7.40
C LEU A 165 -0.62 -7.64 7.32
N VAL A 166 -1.07 -7.08 6.20
CA VAL A 166 -1.24 -5.63 6.00
C VAL A 166 -2.74 -5.34 5.98
N ASP A 167 -3.21 -4.43 6.84
CA ASP A 167 -4.63 -4.06 6.94
C ASP A 167 -5.60 -5.22 7.20
N GLY A 168 -5.11 -6.34 7.73
CA GLY A 168 -5.87 -7.57 7.97
C GLY A 168 -5.96 -8.50 6.76
N ALA A 169 -5.29 -8.18 5.65
CA ALA A 169 -5.18 -9.03 4.45
C ALA A 169 -3.77 -9.64 4.31
N HIS A 170 -3.70 -10.79 3.63
CA HIS A 170 -2.46 -11.54 3.43
C HIS A 170 -1.56 -10.78 2.45
N GLY A 171 -0.37 -10.36 2.91
CA GLY A 171 0.70 -9.87 2.05
C GLY A 171 1.40 -11.02 1.34
N SER A 172 0.70 -11.74 0.47
CA SER A 172 1.32 -12.78 -0.36
C SER A 172 0.46 -13.08 -1.59
N ARG A 173 1.04 -12.84 -2.78
CA ARG A 173 0.95 -13.83 -3.84
C ARG A 173 2.15 -13.74 -4.78
N GLU A 174 2.79 -14.90 -4.85
CA GLU A 174 3.94 -15.27 -5.66
C GLU A 174 3.65 -15.15 -7.15
N HIS A 175 4.65 -14.71 -7.91
CA HIS A 175 5.02 -15.29 -9.21
C HIS A 175 6.54 -15.24 -9.35
#